data_AF-A0A8G1J277-F1
#
_entry.id   AF-A0A8G1J277-F1
#
_cell.length_a   1.000
_cell.length_b   1.000
_cell.length_c   1.000
_cell.angle_alpha   90.00
_cell.angle_beta   90.00
_cell.angle_gamma   90.00
#
_symmetry.space_group_name_H-M   'P 1'
#
loop_
_entity.id
_entity.type
_entity.pdbx_description
1 polymer ?
#
loop_
_entity_poly.entity_id
_entity_poly.type
_entity_poly.pdbx_seq_one_letter_code
_entity_poly.pdbx_strand_id
1 'polypeptide(L)'
;MEQTQYRGFDPDLDARSVMHSQYLRPGEEVLFAVGVSPANTAYDVRGRERDGSPKRFVLSALKTTLVTTTRAAAKLIEIYLHPNFFPELSPRSVVPVTVSGPRSDCRAPSLADAARGKTGVWILTDRRFAFVEVRDHDQRETAPESTEDRLGLLKMDFDLPSKWSPGQQDRRLGPVTTAPAFELTADRYWDRGRDRRKPKGSVEGVFHLLEFPDGSSITLGVDSPV
;
A
#
# COMPACT_ATOMS: atom_id res chain seq x y z
N MET A 1 12.86 -22.44 -30.04
CA MET A 1 12.77 -22.54 -28.58
C MET A 1 11.64 -21.64 -28.15
N GLU A 2 10.52 -22.19 -27.68
CA GLU A 2 9.44 -21.39 -27.11
C GLU A 2 9.92 -20.81 -25.77
N GLN A 3 9.97 -19.48 -25.66
CA GLN A 3 10.16 -18.85 -24.36
C GLN A 3 8.88 -19.06 -23.56
N THR A 4 8.97 -19.86 -22.49
CA THR A 4 7.86 -19.98 -21.53
C THR A 4 7.62 -18.61 -20.92
N GLN A 5 6.48 -17.98 -21.24
CA GLN A 5 6.10 -16.70 -20.65
C GLN A 5 5.50 -16.93 -19.26
N TYR A 6 6.22 -16.48 -18.23
CA TYR A 6 5.69 -16.41 -16.87
C TYR A 6 4.85 -15.14 -16.67
N ARG A 7 3.94 -15.18 -15.69
CA ARG A 7 3.31 -13.96 -15.19
C ARG A 7 4.02 -13.48 -13.94
N GLY A 8 3.98 -12.17 -13.73
CA GLY A 8 4.52 -11.57 -12.51
C GLY A 8 3.62 -11.82 -11.29
N PHE A 9 4.16 -11.46 -10.12
CA PHE A 9 3.44 -11.57 -8.85
C PHE A 9 2.19 -10.68 -8.83
N ASP A 10 1.04 -11.30 -8.59
CA ASP A 10 -0.24 -10.63 -8.35
C ASP A 10 -0.55 -10.67 -6.85
N PRO A 11 -0.53 -9.52 -6.14
CA PRO A 11 -0.75 -9.50 -4.70
C PRO A 11 -2.10 -10.07 -4.25
N ASP A 12 -3.14 -9.99 -5.08
CA ASP A 12 -4.47 -10.46 -4.72
C ASP A 12 -4.60 -11.98 -4.92
N LEU A 13 -3.96 -12.52 -5.96
CA LEU A 13 -4.04 -13.94 -6.32
C LEU A 13 -2.96 -14.80 -5.62
N ASP A 14 -1.73 -14.29 -5.49
CA ASP A 14 -0.56 -15.09 -5.15
C ASP A 14 -0.12 -14.98 -3.70
N ALA A 15 -0.49 -13.90 -2.99
CA ALA A 15 0.03 -13.62 -1.66
C ALA A 15 -0.10 -14.81 -0.71
N ARG A 16 -1.28 -15.44 -0.64
CA ARG A 16 -1.51 -16.60 0.23
C ARG A 16 -0.64 -17.80 -0.14
N SER A 17 -0.58 -18.14 -1.43
CA SER A 17 0.19 -19.29 -1.92
C SER A 17 1.69 -19.11 -1.71
N VAL A 18 2.22 -17.93 -2.02
CA VAL A 18 3.63 -17.58 -1.86
C VAL A 18 4.01 -17.56 -0.37
N MET A 19 3.19 -16.95 0.50
CA MET A 19 3.47 -16.96 1.94
C MET A 19 3.46 -18.39 2.52
N HIS A 20 2.50 -19.22 2.13
CA HIS A 20 2.40 -20.59 2.64
C HIS A 20 3.54 -21.51 2.16
N SER A 21 4.06 -21.29 0.95
CA SER A 21 5.13 -22.11 0.39
C SER A 21 6.54 -21.67 0.83
N GLN A 22 6.75 -20.37 1.10
CA GLN A 22 8.11 -19.84 1.31
C GLN A 22 8.36 -19.19 2.67
N TYR A 23 7.33 -18.65 3.35
CA TYR A 23 7.53 -17.78 4.51
C TYR A 23 6.96 -18.33 5.82
N LEU A 24 5.80 -18.98 5.77
CA LEU A 24 5.13 -19.52 6.96
C LEU A 24 5.89 -20.70 7.54
N ARG A 25 5.97 -20.73 8.88
CA ARG A 25 6.55 -21.86 9.61
C ARG A 25 5.52 -23.01 9.69
N PRO A 26 5.97 -24.27 9.81
CA PRO A 26 5.05 -25.38 10.04
C PRO A 26 4.14 -25.14 11.27
N GLY A 27 2.83 -25.26 11.07
CA GLY A 27 1.82 -25.08 12.12
C GLY A 27 1.54 -23.63 12.53
N GLU A 28 1.98 -22.65 11.75
CA GLU A 28 1.62 -21.24 11.93
C GLU A 28 0.26 -20.95 11.27
N GLU A 29 -0.66 -20.31 11.99
CA GLU A 29 -2.00 -19.99 11.49
C GLU A 29 -2.06 -18.55 10.98
N VAL A 30 -2.56 -18.36 9.75
CA VAL A 30 -2.71 -17.02 9.15
C VAL A 30 -4.02 -16.39 9.60
N LEU A 31 -3.93 -15.36 10.43
CA LEU A 31 -5.08 -14.57 10.87
C LEU A 31 -5.47 -13.50 9.83
N PHE A 32 -4.46 -12.95 9.15
CA PHE A 32 -4.62 -11.96 8.08
C PHE A 32 -3.43 -12.00 7.12
N ALA A 33 -3.71 -11.91 5.82
CA ALA A 33 -2.70 -11.71 4.80
C ALA A 33 -3.29 -10.87 3.66
N VAL A 34 -2.65 -9.76 3.34
CA VAL A 34 -3.02 -8.91 2.19
C VAL A 34 -1.77 -8.59 1.38
N GLY A 35 -1.80 -8.94 0.11
CA GLY A 35 -0.80 -8.48 -0.84
C GLY A 35 -1.03 -6.99 -1.12
N VAL A 36 0.06 -6.22 -1.15
CA VAL A 36 -0.01 -4.80 -1.47
C VAL A 36 1.02 -4.43 -2.52
N SER A 37 0.58 -3.58 -3.45
CA SER A 37 1.47 -2.75 -4.23
C SER A 37 1.89 -1.52 -3.41
N PRO A 38 2.96 -0.80 -3.79
CA PRO A 38 3.57 0.28 -3.00
C PRO A 38 2.67 1.43 -2.51
N ALA A 39 1.40 1.49 -2.94
CA ALA A 39 0.47 2.60 -2.71
C ALA A 39 -0.61 2.34 -1.63
N ASN A 40 -0.69 1.15 -1.02
CA ASN A 40 -1.90 0.74 -0.26
C ASN A 40 -1.86 1.01 1.25
N THR A 41 -1.02 1.92 1.74
CA THR A 41 -0.93 2.26 3.18
C THR A 41 -1.30 3.71 3.44
N ALA A 42 -2.33 3.96 4.25
CA ALA A 42 -2.70 5.29 4.68
C ALA A 42 -2.08 5.63 6.04
N TYR A 43 -1.62 6.87 6.20
CA TYR A 43 -1.01 7.37 7.43
C TYR A 43 -1.92 8.43 8.08
N ASP A 44 -2.26 8.21 9.36
CA ASP A 44 -2.86 9.19 10.26
C ASP A 44 -1.90 9.46 11.42
N VAL A 45 -0.77 10.08 11.07
CA VAL A 45 0.34 10.32 11.99
C VAL A 45 0.57 11.83 12.10
N ARG A 46 0.70 12.33 13.33
CA ARG A 46 0.99 13.76 13.54
C ARG A 46 2.29 14.14 12.81
N GLY A 47 2.22 15.19 11.99
CA GLY A 47 3.36 15.66 11.22
C GLY A 47 3.60 14.92 9.90
N ARG A 48 2.71 14.01 9.47
CA ARG A 48 2.78 13.35 8.16
C ARG A 48 1.52 13.58 7.32
N GLU A 49 1.68 13.57 6.00
CA GLU A 49 0.59 13.52 5.02
C GLU A 49 0.02 12.09 4.94
N ARG A 50 -1.04 11.89 4.15
CA ARG A 50 -1.76 10.61 4.07
C ARG A 50 -0.93 9.51 3.41
N ASP A 51 -0.03 9.86 2.50
CA ASP A 51 0.95 8.96 1.88
C ASP A 51 2.14 8.64 2.83
N GLY A 52 2.14 9.27 4.02
CA GLY A 52 3.16 9.14 5.05
C GLY A 52 4.40 9.99 4.82
N SER A 53 4.41 10.85 3.79
CA SER A 53 5.44 11.86 3.61
C SER A 53 5.41 12.88 4.76
N PRO A 54 6.55 13.45 5.19
CA PRO A 54 6.57 14.48 6.22
C PRO A 54 5.77 15.71 5.75
N LYS A 55 4.89 16.24 6.61
CA LYS A 55 4.23 17.52 6.35
C LYS A 55 5.32 18.57 6.22
N ARG A 56 5.54 19.06 5.02
CA ARG A 56 6.38 20.25 4.83
C ARG A 56 5.59 21.39 5.46
N PHE A 57 6.08 21.93 6.58
CA PHE A 57 5.73 23.28 7.01
C PHE A 57 6.32 24.23 5.98
N VAL A 58 5.70 24.26 4.79
CA VAL A 58 5.97 25.28 3.80
C VAL A 58 5.66 26.60 4.52
N LEU A 59 6.61 27.54 4.49
CA LEU A 59 6.44 28.95 4.85
C LEU A 59 5.28 29.56 4.03
N SER A 60 4.05 29.19 4.37
CA SER A 60 2.82 29.32 3.59
C SER A 60 2.18 30.69 3.71
N ALA A 61 2.93 31.71 4.14
CA ALA A 61 2.46 33.08 4.06
C ALA A 61 2.73 33.69 2.68
N LEU A 62 3.85 33.36 2.01
CA LEU A 62 4.30 34.09 0.82
C LEU A 62 3.90 33.44 -0.52
N LYS A 63 3.83 32.10 -0.58
CA LYS A 63 3.46 31.38 -1.82
C LYS A 63 1.95 31.28 -2.05
N THR A 64 1.17 31.31 -0.98
CA THR A 64 -0.27 31.00 -1.00
C THR A 64 -1.07 32.11 -1.65
N THR A 65 -0.69 33.38 -1.46
CA THR A 65 -1.33 34.56 -2.07
C THR A 65 -1.12 34.62 -3.59
N LEU A 66 0.07 34.25 -4.06
CA LEU A 66 0.41 34.32 -5.49
C LEU A 66 -0.23 33.18 -6.30
N VAL A 67 -0.34 31.98 -5.71
CA VAL A 67 -0.93 30.80 -6.38
C VAL A 67 -2.46 30.80 -6.29
N THR A 68 -3.06 31.32 -5.22
CA THR A 68 -4.54 31.37 -5.09
C THR A 68 -5.16 32.34 -6.10
N THR A 69 -4.52 33.47 -6.38
CA THR A 69 -5.00 34.44 -7.39
C THR A 69 -4.95 33.87 -8.81
N THR A 70 -3.88 33.16 -9.18
CA THR A 70 -3.77 32.52 -10.50
C THR A 70 -4.68 31.31 -10.66
N ARG A 71 -4.86 30.47 -9.62
CA ARG A 71 -5.78 29.32 -9.69
C ARG A 71 -7.27 29.71 -9.69
N ALA A 72 -7.64 30.79 -9.00
CA ALA A 72 -9.01 31.29 -9.03
C ALA A 72 -9.41 31.77 -10.43
N ALA A 73 -8.49 32.45 -11.13
CA ALA A 73 -8.70 32.88 -12.52
C ALA A 73 -8.81 31.69 -13.49
N ALA A 74 -7.97 30.66 -13.34
CA ALA A 74 -8.02 29.47 -14.18
C ALA A 74 -9.29 28.62 -13.97
N LYS A 75 -9.74 28.45 -12.71
CA LYS A 75 -10.98 27.72 -12.40
C LYS A 75 -12.25 28.41 -12.91
N LEU A 76 -12.28 29.75 -12.91
CA LEU A 76 -13.39 30.50 -13.49
C LEU A 76 -13.52 30.28 -15.01
N ILE A 77 -12.39 30.09 -15.70
CA ILE A 77 -12.37 29.80 -17.15
C ILE A 77 -12.79 28.35 -17.43
N GLU A 78 -12.35 27.39 -16.62
CA GLU A 78 -12.66 25.97 -16.79
C GLU A 78 -14.14 25.65 -16.52
N ILE A 79 -14.76 26.29 -15.52
CA ILE A 79 -16.19 26.14 -15.19
C ILE A 79 -17.08 26.72 -16.31
N TYR A 80 -16.62 27.73 -17.05
CA TYR A 80 -17.38 28.32 -18.15
C TYR A 80 -17.36 27.48 -19.44
N LEU A 81 -16.40 26.56 -19.58
CA LEU A 81 -16.17 25.81 -20.81
C LEU A 81 -16.67 24.36 -20.80
N HIS A 82 -16.88 23.72 -19.63
CA HIS A 82 -17.28 22.31 -19.54
C HIS A 82 -18.41 22.05 -18.53
N PRO A 83 -19.69 22.03 -18.96
CA PRO A 83 -20.82 21.84 -18.05
C PRO A 83 -21.04 20.40 -17.54
N ASN A 84 -20.18 19.41 -17.86
CA ASN A 84 -20.42 18.00 -17.53
C ASN A 84 -19.16 17.24 -17.04
N PHE A 85 -18.60 17.60 -15.88
CA PHE A 85 -17.53 16.80 -15.24
C PHE A 85 -17.82 16.58 -13.75
N PHE A 86 -18.79 15.74 -13.44
CA PHE A 86 -18.85 15.04 -12.16
C PHE A 86 -18.37 13.60 -12.42
N PRO A 87 -17.12 13.24 -12.09
CA PRO A 87 -16.74 11.84 -12.09
C PRO A 87 -17.48 11.14 -10.95
N GLU A 88 -18.25 10.12 -11.31
CA GLU A 88 -18.90 9.19 -10.39
C GLU A 88 -17.87 8.70 -9.36
N LEU A 89 -18.21 8.88 -8.07
CA LEU A 89 -17.45 8.40 -6.94
C LEU A 89 -17.30 6.88 -7.06
N SER A 90 -16.11 6.41 -7.44
CA SER A 90 -15.73 5.01 -7.28
C SER A 90 -16.11 4.55 -5.87
N PRO A 91 -16.69 3.34 -5.70
CA PRO A 91 -17.03 2.83 -4.38
C PRO A 91 -15.77 2.89 -3.51
N ARG A 92 -15.83 3.63 -2.41
CA ARG A 92 -14.70 3.77 -1.50
C ARG A 92 -14.33 2.37 -1.00
N SER A 93 -13.21 1.83 -1.47
CA SER A 93 -12.69 0.55 -1.00
C SER A 93 -12.10 0.71 0.40
N VAL A 94 -12.08 -0.38 1.18
CA VAL A 94 -11.41 -0.43 2.47
C VAL A 94 -9.91 -0.20 2.23
N VAL A 95 -9.31 0.74 2.95
CA VAL A 95 -7.84 0.87 2.91
C VAL A 95 -7.28 -0.33 3.69
N PRO A 96 -6.53 -1.24 3.06
CA PRO A 96 -6.17 -2.50 3.68
C PRO A 96 -5.20 -2.32 4.86
N VAL A 97 -4.43 -1.23 4.88
CA VAL A 97 -3.54 -0.90 6.01
C VAL A 97 -3.62 0.58 6.34
N THR A 98 -3.99 0.89 7.58
CA THR A 98 -3.93 2.25 8.14
C THR A 98 -2.96 2.31 9.31
N VAL A 99 -2.08 3.31 9.32
CA VAL A 99 -1.02 3.50 10.30
C VAL A 99 -1.31 4.76 11.10
N SER A 100 -1.38 4.66 12.42
CA SER A 100 -1.74 5.76 13.29
C SER A 100 -0.67 5.97 14.36
N GLY A 101 -0.45 7.22 14.77
CA GLY A 101 0.48 7.48 15.87
C GLY A 101 0.57 8.95 16.29
N PRO A 102 0.93 9.19 17.57
CA PRO A 102 1.03 10.55 18.11
C PRO A 102 2.23 11.33 17.55
N ARG A 103 3.25 10.64 17.01
CA ARG A 103 4.47 11.22 16.47
C ARG A 103 4.98 10.45 15.24
N SER A 104 5.79 11.11 14.42
CA SER A 104 6.35 10.56 13.18
C SER A 104 7.43 9.49 13.38
N ASP A 105 8.04 9.45 14.57
CA ASP A 105 9.11 8.54 14.99
C ASP A 105 8.58 7.34 15.80
N CYS A 106 7.25 7.20 15.92
CA CYS A 106 6.64 6.03 16.53
C CYS A 106 6.92 4.75 15.74
N ARG A 107 6.75 3.62 16.44
CA ARG A 107 7.00 2.27 15.92
C ARG A 107 6.14 1.94 14.69
N ALA A 108 4.83 2.16 14.76
CA ALA A 108 3.94 1.84 13.64
C ALA A 108 4.34 2.57 12.33
N PRO A 109 4.55 3.91 12.32
CA PRO A 109 5.11 4.61 11.16
C PRO A 109 6.45 4.04 10.67
N SER A 110 7.36 3.69 11.57
CA SER A 110 8.67 3.13 11.18
C SER A 110 8.56 1.77 10.49
N LEU A 111 7.63 0.91 10.93
CA LEU A 111 7.39 -0.39 10.29
C LEU A 111 6.77 -0.20 8.90
N ALA A 112 5.80 0.71 8.79
CA ALA A 112 5.17 1.03 7.51
C ALA A 112 6.13 1.70 6.53
N ASP A 113 7.07 2.53 7.02
CA ASP A 113 8.14 3.09 6.22
C ASP A 113 9.07 1.99 5.66
N ALA A 114 9.31 0.90 6.40
CA ALA A 114 10.10 -0.24 5.92
C ALA A 114 9.40 -1.06 4.82
N ALA A 115 8.06 -0.99 4.75
CA ALA A 115 7.23 -1.55 3.69
C ALA A 115 7.01 -0.58 2.52
N ARG A 116 7.23 0.72 2.71
CA ARG A 116 6.96 1.75 1.70
C ARG A 116 7.82 1.50 0.45
N GLY A 117 7.18 1.61 -0.73
CA GLY A 117 7.89 1.48 -2.01
C GLY A 117 8.13 0.03 -2.43
N LYS A 118 7.67 -0.96 -1.66
CA LYS A 118 7.90 -2.39 -1.93
C LYS A 118 6.58 -3.07 -2.29
N THR A 119 6.67 -4.03 -3.20
CA THR A 119 5.61 -5.03 -3.42
C THR A 119 5.79 -6.13 -2.38
N GLY A 120 4.73 -6.50 -1.68
CA GLY A 120 4.84 -7.47 -0.60
C GLY A 120 3.52 -7.84 0.03
N VAL A 121 3.60 -8.55 1.14
CA VAL A 121 2.44 -9.05 1.88
C VAL A 121 2.53 -8.59 3.33
N TRP A 122 1.51 -7.90 3.80
CA TRP A 122 1.29 -7.73 5.24
C TRP A 122 0.69 -9.01 5.78
N ILE A 123 1.33 -9.61 6.79
CA ILE A 123 0.90 -10.87 7.35
C ILE A 123 0.83 -10.78 8.89
N LEU A 124 -0.30 -11.24 9.43
CA LEU A 124 -0.52 -11.44 10.85
C LEU A 124 -0.84 -12.92 11.07
N THR A 125 -0.11 -13.53 11.99
CA THR A 125 -0.29 -14.92 12.40
C THR A 125 -0.56 -15.01 13.89
N ASP A 126 -0.82 -16.23 14.37
CA ASP A 126 -0.91 -16.54 15.80
C ASP A 126 0.39 -16.25 16.57
N ARG A 127 1.52 -16.07 15.88
CA ARG A 127 2.87 -15.94 16.49
C ARG A 127 3.56 -14.61 16.23
N ARG A 128 3.25 -13.95 15.11
CA ARG A 128 4.01 -12.78 14.66
C ARG A 128 3.22 -11.90 13.69
N PHE A 129 3.73 -10.68 13.54
CA PHE A 129 3.31 -9.70 12.57
C PHE A 129 4.51 -9.29 11.72
N ALA A 130 4.34 -9.27 10.40
CA ALA A 130 5.43 -8.99 9.47
C ALA A 130 4.94 -8.29 8.19
N PHE A 131 5.90 -7.68 7.50
CA PHE A 131 5.77 -7.36 6.08
C PHE A 131 6.84 -8.11 5.31
N VAL A 132 6.41 -8.88 4.32
CA VAL A 132 7.28 -9.72 3.49
C VAL A 132 7.35 -9.12 2.10
N GLU A 133 8.53 -8.61 1.73
CA GLU A 133 8.81 -8.17 0.36
C GLU A 133 8.81 -9.39 -0.56
N VAL A 134 8.09 -9.29 -1.68
CA VAL A 134 8.09 -10.28 -2.75
C VAL A 134 8.91 -9.71 -3.90
N ARG A 135 10.00 -10.39 -4.24
CA ARG A 135 10.89 -10.03 -5.34
C ARG A 135 10.62 -10.97 -6.49
N ASP A 136 10.06 -10.41 -7.54
CA ASP A 136 9.91 -11.07 -8.83
C ASP A 136 11.23 -10.94 -9.60
N HIS A 137 11.86 -12.08 -9.90
CA HIS A 137 13.16 -12.12 -10.57
C HIS A 137 13.08 -11.51 -11.97
N ASP A 138 11.96 -11.67 -12.67
CA ASP A 138 11.79 -11.22 -14.06
C ASP A 138 11.47 -9.71 -14.12
N GLN A 139 10.82 -9.14 -13.09
CA GLN A 139 10.58 -7.69 -13.01
C GLN A 139 11.84 -6.88 -12.67
N ARG A 140 12.84 -7.46 -12.00
CA ARG A 140 14.09 -6.73 -11.70
C ARG A 140 15.05 -6.65 -12.87
N GLU A 141 15.06 -7.65 -13.78
CA GLU A 141 15.81 -7.53 -15.03
C GLU A 141 15.24 -6.43 -15.94
N THR A 142 13.98 -6.03 -15.74
CA THR A 142 13.32 -4.92 -16.44
C THR A 142 13.19 -3.63 -15.62
N ALA A 143 13.57 -3.64 -14.33
CA ALA A 143 13.55 -2.44 -13.51
C ALA A 143 14.79 -1.59 -13.81
N PRO A 144 14.63 -0.35 -14.28
CA PRO A 144 15.77 0.45 -14.70
C PRO A 144 16.75 0.72 -13.56
N GLU A 145 18.03 0.49 -13.83
CA GLU A 145 19.12 0.67 -12.87
C GLU A 145 19.38 2.15 -12.53
N SER A 146 18.90 3.09 -13.37
CA SER A 146 19.21 4.52 -13.24
C SER A 146 17.98 5.42 -13.00
N THR A 147 18.23 6.58 -12.38
CA THR A 147 17.20 7.61 -12.13
C THR A 147 16.73 8.27 -13.42
N GLU A 148 17.56 8.29 -14.46
CA GLU A 148 17.23 8.85 -15.78
C GLU A 148 16.29 7.91 -16.56
N ASP A 149 16.51 6.60 -16.49
CA ASP A 149 15.60 5.61 -17.08
C ASP A 149 14.24 5.58 -16.38
N ARG A 150 14.21 5.83 -15.06
CA ARG A 150 12.97 6.06 -14.29
C ARG A 150 12.17 7.27 -14.78
N LEU A 151 12.85 8.34 -15.17
CA LEU A 151 12.23 9.54 -15.75
C LEU A 151 11.74 9.30 -17.19
N GLY A 152 12.41 8.41 -17.94
CA GLY A 152 11.96 7.92 -19.24
C GLY A 152 10.67 7.13 -19.16
N LEU A 153 10.57 6.21 -18.18
CA LEU A 153 9.33 5.44 -17.92
C LEU A 153 8.18 6.32 -17.42
N LEU A 154 8.44 7.40 -16.66
CA LEU A 154 7.38 8.32 -16.23
C LEU A 154 6.80 9.17 -17.39
N LYS A 155 7.47 9.24 -18.53
CA LYS A 155 6.97 9.89 -19.75
C LYS A 155 6.18 8.96 -20.67
N MET A 156 6.36 7.64 -20.52
CA MET A 156 5.47 6.68 -21.14
C MET A 156 4.32 6.45 -20.17
N ASP A 157 3.10 6.74 -20.60
CA ASP A 157 1.89 6.57 -19.81
C ASP A 157 1.94 5.28 -18.99
N PHE A 158 1.94 5.42 -17.66
CA PHE A 158 1.77 4.33 -16.71
C PHE A 158 0.30 3.86 -16.76
N ASP A 159 -0.13 3.37 -17.93
CA ASP A 159 -1.04 2.23 -18.00
C ASP A 159 -0.22 0.99 -17.59
N LEU A 160 0.17 0.93 -16.31
CA LEU A 160 0.29 -0.39 -15.69
C LEU A 160 -1.11 -0.97 -15.82
N PRO A 161 -1.32 -2.07 -16.56
CA PRO A 161 -2.62 -2.68 -16.65
C PRO A 161 -2.96 -3.19 -15.24
N SER A 162 -3.63 -2.36 -14.45
CA SER A 162 -4.32 -2.79 -13.22
C SER A 162 -5.37 -3.86 -13.54
N LYS A 163 -5.70 -4.01 -14.84
CA LYS A 163 -6.50 -5.09 -15.41
C LYS A 163 -5.67 -5.81 -16.46
N TRP A 164 -5.17 -6.99 -16.10
CA TRP A 164 -4.49 -7.89 -17.04
C TRP A 164 -5.40 -8.22 -18.23
N SER A 165 -4.77 -8.48 -19.38
CA SER A 165 -5.47 -8.96 -20.58
C SER A 165 -6.11 -10.33 -20.29
N PRO A 166 -7.31 -10.62 -20.84
CA PRO A 166 -7.95 -11.93 -20.69
C PRO A 166 -6.97 -13.06 -21.06
N GLY A 167 -6.74 -14.01 -20.14
CA GLY A 167 -5.84 -15.17 -20.33
C GLY A 167 -4.46 -15.09 -19.66
N GLN A 168 -4.10 -13.98 -19.00
CA GLN A 168 -2.85 -13.94 -18.20
C GLN A 168 -2.96 -14.63 -16.84
N GLN A 169 -4.16 -14.76 -16.28
CA GLN A 169 -4.39 -15.49 -15.02
C GLN A 169 -4.07 -16.99 -15.13
N ASP A 170 -4.20 -17.57 -16.33
CA ASP A 170 -3.91 -18.99 -16.60
C ASP A 170 -2.41 -19.28 -16.71
N ARG A 171 -1.57 -18.25 -16.73
CA ARG A 171 -0.11 -18.40 -16.82
C ARG A 171 0.47 -18.73 -15.45
N ARG A 172 1.55 -19.54 -15.46
CA ARG A 172 2.28 -19.88 -14.24
C ARG A 172 3.01 -18.65 -13.70
N LEU A 173 2.94 -18.46 -12.39
CA LEU A 173 3.74 -17.47 -11.67
C LEU A 173 5.23 -17.74 -11.92
N GLY A 174 5.98 -16.68 -12.22
CA GLY A 174 7.44 -16.73 -12.35
C GLY A 174 8.13 -17.08 -11.03
N PRO A 175 9.45 -17.31 -11.06
CA PRO A 175 10.21 -17.50 -9.83
C PRO A 175 10.17 -16.23 -8.98
N VAL A 176 9.54 -16.33 -7.81
CA VAL A 176 9.50 -15.25 -6.81
C VAL A 176 10.27 -15.65 -5.58
N THR A 177 10.98 -14.69 -4.98
CA THR A 177 11.63 -14.84 -3.67
C THR A 177 10.99 -13.93 -2.65
N THR A 178 10.96 -14.39 -1.40
CA THR A 178 10.38 -13.64 -0.29
C THR A 178 11.47 -13.25 0.71
N ALA A 179 11.39 -12.03 1.22
CA ALA A 179 12.30 -11.54 2.26
C ALA A 179 11.55 -10.64 3.25
N PRO A 180 11.68 -10.84 4.58
CA PRO A 180 11.04 -9.96 5.54
C PRO A 180 11.64 -8.55 5.46
N ALA A 181 10.81 -7.54 5.26
CA ALA A 181 11.23 -6.15 5.46
C ALA A 181 11.30 -5.83 6.97
N PHE A 182 10.40 -6.42 7.75
CA PHE A 182 10.44 -6.49 9.21
C PHE A 182 9.65 -7.70 9.70
N GLU A 183 9.95 -8.15 10.93
CA GLU A 183 9.20 -9.18 11.64
C GLU A 183 9.15 -8.83 13.13
N LEU A 184 7.96 -8.98 13.74
CA LEU A 184 7.72 -8.76 15.16
C LEU A 184 7.01 -9.97 15.75
N THR A 185 7.54 -10.51 16.84
CA THR A 185 6.88 -11.54 17.63
C THR A 185 5.69 -10.97 18.39
N ALA A 186 4.71 -11.84 18.71
CA ALA A 186 3.44 -11.45 19.34
C ALA A 186 3.58 -10.74 20.71
N ASP A 187 4.72 -10.85 21.40
CA ASP A 187 5.01 -10.12 22.63
C ASP A 187 5.35 -8.64 22.42
N ARG A 188 5.53 -8.19 21.16
CA ARG A 188 5.97 -6.84 20.80
C ARG A 188 4.82 -5.88 20.47
N TYR A 189 3.59 -6.38 20.44
CA TYR A 189 2.36 -5.64 20.14
C TYR A 189 1.17 -6.29 20.88
N TRP A 190 0.05 -5.58 20.96
CA TRP A 190 -1.22 -6.13 21.41
C TRP A 190 -2.19 -6.20 20.22
N ASP A 191 -2.62 -7.41 19.84
CA ASP A 191 -3.77 -7.57 18.93
C ASP A 191 -5.05 -7.41 19.73
N ARG A 192 -5.80 -6.33 19.47
CA ARG A 192 -7.11 -6.08 20.09
C ARG A 192 -8.23 -6.91 19.45
N GLY A 193 -7.89 -7.78 18.50
CA GLY A 193 -8.83 -8.61 17.77
C GLY A 193 -9.53 -7.85 16.65
N ARG A 194 -10.60 -8.45 16.14
CA ARG A 194 -11.42 -7.92 15.05
C ARG A 194 -12.48 -6.99 15.61
N ASP A 195 -12.49 -5.75 15.12
CA ASP A 195 -13.46 -4.74 15.52
C ASP A 195 -14.00 -3.98 14.30
N ARG A 196 -15.27 -3.55 14.37
CA ARG A 196 -15.87 -2.70 13.33
C ARG A 196 -15.40 -1.29 13.55
N ARG A 197 -14.68 -0.75 12.57
CA ARG A 197 -14.11 0.61 12.64
C ARG A 197 -14.24 1.32 11.32
N LYS A 198 -14.16 2.65 11.37
CA LYS A 198 -14.01 3.51 10.20
C LYS A 198 -12.70 4.28 10.30
N PRO A 199 -11.56 3.66 9.95
CA PRO A 199 -10.29 4.35 9.90
C PRO A 199 -10.37 5.57 8.99
N LYS A 200 -9.60 6.60 9.30
CA LYS A 200 -9.61 7.84 8.54
C LYS A 200 -9.22 7.59 7.09
N GLY A 201 -10.09 7.98 6.16
CA GLY A 201 -9.87 7.79 4.72
C GLY A 201 -10.28 6.40 4.20
N SER A 202 -10.82 5.53 5.05
CA SER A 202 -11.43 4.25 4.69
C SER A 202 -12.96 4.31 4.89
N VAL A 203 -13.68 3.37 4.29
CA VAL A 203 -15.05 3.03 4.72
C VAL A 203 -15.03 2.24 6.02
N GLU A 204 -16.20 2.14 6.64
CA GLU A 204 -16.40 1.25 7.78
C GLU A 204 -16.23 -0.21 7.34
N GLY A 205 -15.54 -0.99 8.15
CA GLY A 205 -15.20 -2.39 7.86
C GLY A 205 -14.72 -3.10 9.12
N VAL A 206 -14.35 -4.37 8.98
CA VAL A 206 -13.77 -5.17 10.06
C VAL A 206 -12.25 -5.06 9.98
N PHE A 207 -11.61 -4.75 11.10
CA PHE A 207 -10.17 -4.59 11.12
C PHE A 207 -9.53 -5.34 12.30
N HIS A 208 -8.33 -5.88 12.09
CA HIS A 208 -7.42 -6.16 13.21
C HIS A 208 -6.74 -4.87 13.63
N LEU A 209 -6.69 -4.62 14.94
CA LEU A 209 -5.97 -3.47 15.50
C LEU A 209 -4.76 -3.97 16.28
N LEU A 210 -3.57 -3.65 15.77
CA LEU A 210 -2.30 -3.90 16.43
C LEU A 210 -1.84 -2.62 17.13
N GLU A 211 -1.80 -2.64 18.46
CA GLU A 211 -1.33 -1.53 19.29
C GLU A 211 0.10 -1.77 19.78
N PHE A 212 0.90 -0.71 19.81
CA PHE A 212 2.29 -0.75 20.28
C PHE A 212 2.47 0.00 21.61
N PRO A 213 3.52 -0.31 22.39
CA PRO A 213 3.77 0.34 23.69
C PRO A 213 3.90 1.87 23.67
N ASP A 214 4.23 2.45 22.52
CA ASP A 214 4.37 3.90 22.33
C ASP A 214 3.05 4.61 21.97
N GLY A 215 1.92 3.89 22.02
CA GLY A 215 0.58 4.39 21.69
C GLY A 215 0.31 4.52 20.19
N SER A 216 1.22 4.06 19.33
CA SER A 216 0.98 3.96 17.89
C SER A 216 0.26 2.65 17.54
N SER A 217 -0.37 2.59 16.37
CA SER A 217 -1.12 1.41 15.95
C SER A 217 -1.12 1.19 14.44
N ILE A 218 -1.32 -0.07 14.04
CA ILE A 218 -1.57 -0.49 12.67
C ILE A 218 -2.93 -1.18 12.63
N THR A 219 -3.78 -0.74 11.73
CA THR A 219 -5.11 -1.27 11.50
C THR A 219 -5.11 -2.01 10.16
N LEU A 220 -5.43 -3.30 10.19
CA LEU A 220 -5.41 -4.21 9.03
C LEU A 220 -6.84 -4.51 8.59
N GLY A 221 -7.21 -4.07 7.39
CA GLY A 221 -8.55 -4.19 6.83
C GLY A 221 -8.83 -5.60 6.35
N VAL A 222 -9.67 -6.30 7.09
CA VAL A 222 -10.24 -7.59 6.69
C VAL A 222 -11.47 -7.21 5.87
N ASP A 223 -11.35 -7.24 4.54
CA ASP A 223 -12.54 -7.05 3.70
C ASP A 223 -13.68 -7.93 4.22
N SER A 224 -14.86 -7.30 4.36
CA SER A 224 -16.08 -7.88 4.90
C SER A 224 -16.41 -9.23 4.25
N PRO A 225 -17.09 -10.13 4.98
CA PRO A 225 -17.40 -11.47 4.50
C PRO A 225 -18.15 -11.41 3.17
N VAL A 226 -17.82 -12.37 2.30
CA VAL A 226 -18.56 -12.74 1.09
C VAL A 226 -20.06 -12.84 1.39
#